data_AF-A0A2S9GDM3-F1
#
_entry.id   AF-A0A2S9GDM3-F1
#
_cell.length_a   1.000
_cell.length_b   1.000
_cell.length_c   1.000
_cell.angle_alpha   90.00
_cell.angle_beta   90.00
_cell.angle_gamma   90.00
#
_symmetry.space_group_name_H-M   'P 1'
#
loop_
_entity.id
_entity.type
_entity.pdbx_description
1 polymer ?
#
loop_
_entity_poly.entity_id
_entity_poly.type
_entity_poly.pdbx_seq_one_letter_code
_entity_poly.pdbx_strand_id
1 'polypeptide(L)'
;DRADESLEAVLLELLGEYQVSVPEIGTFTAKHAPYVILTSNNPRDLAAALKRRCLHLFLDYPAAERELEIVRSKNTGLSDALAT
;
A
#
# COMPACT_ATOMS: atom_id res chain seq x y z
N ASP A 1 2.12 -11.31 10.32
CA ASP A 1 2.45 -9.88 10.46
C ASP A 1 1.32 -9.04 9.88
N ARG A 2 0.32 -8.67 10.70
CA ARG A 2 -0.81 -7.84 10.27
C ARG A 2 -0.84 -6.61 11.16
N ALA A 3 -1.03 -5.44 10.57
CA ALA A 3 -1.24 -4.20 11.28
C ALA A 3 -2.53 -4.27 12.12
N ASP A 4 -2.38 -4.17 13.43
CA ASP A 4 -3.52 -3.97 14.32
C ASP A 4 -4.06 -2.53 14.22
N GLU A 5 -5.15 -2.24 14.93
CA GLU A 5 -5.77 -0.91 14.90
C GLU A 5 -4.86 0.17 15.51
N SER A 6 -3.96 -0.20 16.43
CA SER A 6 -3.05 0.75 17.07
C SER A 6 -2.07 1.35 16.06
N LEU A 7 -1.66 0.55 15.07
CA LEU A 7 -0.78 1.03 14.00
C LEU A 7 -1.45 2.12 13.14
N GLU A 8 -2.76 2.03 12.89
CA GLU A 8 -3.47 3.06 12.11
C GLU A 8 -3.51 4.41 12.83
N ALA A 9 -3.65 4.41 14.16
CA ALA A 9 -3.62 5.64 14.96
C ALA A 9 -2.24 6.30 14.88
N VAL A 10 -1.16 5.53 15.04
CA VAL A 10 0.22 6.00 14.91
C VAL A 10 0.49 6.52 13.50
N LEU A 11 0.00 5.83 12.47
CA LEU A 11 0.13 6.29 11.09
C LEU A 11 -0.62 7.62 10.88
N LEU A 12 -1.83 7.78 11.43
CA LEU A 12 -2.58 9.03 11.32
C LEU A 12 -1.89 10.21 12.02
N GLU A 13 -1.24 9.96 13.15
CA GLU A 13 -0.39 10.93 13.85
C GLU A 13 0.80 11.32 12.97
N LEU A 14 1.54 10.33 12.45
CA LEU A 14 2.68 10.54 11.58
C LEU A 14 2.31 11.32 10.33
N LEU A 15 1.20 10.97 9.68
CA LEU A 15 0.72 11.64 8.48
C LEU A 15 0.12 13.03 8.75
N GLY A 16 -0.31 13.31 9.98
CA GLY A 16 -0.81 14.61 10.37
C GLY A 16 0.30 15.66 10.41
N GLU A 17 1.40 15.32 11.07
CA GLU A 17 2.51 16.26 11.34
C GLU A 17 3.76 16.00 10.49
N TYR A 18 3.74 14.99 9.62
CA TYR A 18 4.91 14.45 8.92
C TYR A 18 6.10 14.25 9.85
N GLN A 19 5.82 13.70 11.03
CA GLN A 19 6.76 13.60 12.14
C GLN A 19 6.64 12.23 12.78
N VAL A 20 7.76 11.67 13.24
CA VAL A 20 7.79 10.44 14.04
C VAL A 20 8.52 10.69 15.34
N SER A 21 7.95 10.21 16.45
CA SER A 21 8.57 10.26 17.77
C SER A 21 9.07 8.88 18.16
N VAL A 22 10.36 8.78 18.46
CA VAL A 22 10.97 7.54 18.94
C VAL A 22 11.34 7.76 20.41
N PRO A 23 10.83 6.91 21.32
CA PRO A 23 11.22 6.95 22.72
C PRO A 23 12.74 6.99 22.88
N GLU A 24 13.23 7.75 23.87
CA GLU A 24 14.65 7.96 24.19
C GLU A 24 15.54 8.61 23.11
N ILE A 25 15.11 8.65 21.86
CA ILE A 25 15.87 9.13 20.70
C ILE A 25 15.35 10.52 20.25
N GLY A 26 14.08 10.82 20.53
CA GLY A 26 13.46 12.11 20.27
C GLY A 26 12.57 12.11 19.03
N THR A 27 12.25 13.31 18.56
CA THR A 27 11.22 13.54 17.54
C THR A 27 11.83 14.04 16.24
N PHE A 28 11.42 13.43 15.13
CA PHE A 28 11.97 13.67 13.80
C PHE A 28 10.89 14.13 12.85
N THR A 29 11.04 15.33 12.28
CA THR A 29 10.12 15.87 11.26
C THR A 29 10.72 15.70 9.87
N ALA A 30 9.88 15.35 8.89
CA ALA A 30 10.27 15.25 7.49
C ALA A 30 10.69 16.63 6.94
N LYS A 31 11.86 16.70 6.30
CA LYS A 31 12.34 17.93 5.65
C LYS A 31 11.53 18.29 4.40
N HIS A 32 10.93 17.28 3.77
CA HIS A 32 10.09 17.40 2.58
C HIS A 32 8.85 16.53 2.77
N ALA A 33 7.69 16.99 2.30
CA ALA A 33 6.46 16.22 2.36
C ALA A 33 6.62 14.90 1.57
N PRO A 34 6.45 13.73 2.20
CA PRO A 34 6.62 12.45 1.53
C PRO A 34 5.41 12.10 0.66
N TYR A 35 5.65 11.37 -0.42
CA TYR A 35 4.58 10.61 -1.09
C TYR A 35 4.31 9.34 -0.30
N VAL A 36 3.04 9.11 0.03
CA VAL A 36 2.63 7.98 0.87
C VAL A 36 1.74 7.06 0.05
N ILE A 37 2.15 5.80 -0.07
CA ILE A 37 1.39 4.74 -0.74
C ILE A 37 1.09 3.67 0.30
N LEU A 38 -0.19 3.34 0.44
CA LEU A 38 -0.67 2.29 1.35
C LEU A 38 -1.26 1.16 0.50
N THR A 39 -0.77 -0.06 0.71
CA THR A 39 -1.30 -1.27 0.07
C THR A 39 -1.92 -2.17 1.12
N SER A 40 -3.05 -2.80 0.78
CA SER A 40 -3.73 -3.74 1.66
C SER A 40 -4.20 -4.94 0.85
N ASN A 41 -4.12 -6.12 1.44
CA ASN A 41 -4.75 -7.33 0.89
C ASN A 41 -6.25 -7.39 1.20
N ASN A 42 -6.81 -6.29 1.72
CA ASN A 42 -8.20 -6.13 2.17
C ASN A 42 -8.76 -7.20 3.14
N PRO A 43 -7.98 -7.82 4.05
CA PRO A 43 -8.56 -8.74 5.04
C PRO A 43 -9.36 -8.00 6.12
N ARG A 44 -9.13 -6.69 6.25
CA ARG A 44 -9.83 -5.75 7.12
C ARG A 44 -9.94 -4.41 6.40
N ASP A 45 -11.08 -3.76 6.57
CA ASP A 45 -11.29 -2.41 6.07
C ASP A 45 -10.39 -1.39 6.79
N LEU A 46 -9.81 -0.46 6.02
CA LEU A 46 -9.13 0.72 6.58
C LEU A 46 -10.12 1.56 7.39
N ALA A 47 -9.67 2.13 8.51
CA ALA A 47 -10.53 2.98 9.31
C ALA A 47 -11.02 4.18 8.51
N ALA A 48 -12.25 4.62 8.80
CA ALA A 48 -12.87 5.76 8.13
C ALA A 48 -12.00 7.04 8.21
N ALA A 49 -11.26 7.22 9.30
CA ALA A 49 -10.35 8.35 9.46
C ALA A 49 -9.21 8.35 8.42
N LEU A 50 -8.66 7.17 8.10
CA LEU A 50 -7.60 7.03 7.10
C LEU A 50 -8.16 7.15 5.68
N LYS A 51 -9.30 6.50 5.39
CA LYS A 51 -9.98 6.59 4.09
C LYS A 51 -10.34 8.04 3.71
N ARG A 52 -10.72 8.88 4.67
CA ARG A 52 -11.02 10.31 4.42
C ARG A 52 -9.79 11.17 4.11
N ARG A 53 -8.58 10.67 4.36
CA ARG A 53 -7.32 11.39 4.15
C ARG A 53 -6.53 10.87 2.93
N CYS A 54 -7.05 9.90 2.19
CA CYS A 54 -6.38 9.34 1.03
C CYS A 54 -7.33 9.14 -0.16
N LEU A 55 -6.74 9.06 -1.36
CA LEU A 55 -7.41 8.50 -2.52
C LEU A 55 -7.39 6.98 -2.37
N HIS A 56 -8.57 6.37 -2.22
CA HIS A 56 -8.71 4.94 -2.05
C HIS A 56 -9.15 4.29 -3.37
N LEU A 57 -8.31 3.41 -3.91
CA LEU A 57 -8.59 2.62 -5.10
C LEU A 57 -8.59 1.14 -4.70
N PHE A 58 -9.72 0.47 -4.95
CA PHE A 58 -9.79 -0.98 -4.88
C PHE A 58 -9.38 -1.56 -6.24
N LEU A 59 -8.56 -2.61 -6.23
CA LEU A 59 -8.08 -3.28 -7.43
C LEU A 59 -8.58 -4.73 -7.40
N ASP A 60 -9.44 -5.07 -8.37
CA ASP A 60 -9.82 -6.45 -8.62
C ASP A 60 -8.67 -7.25 -9.23
N TYR A 61 -8.75 -8.57 -9.12
CA TYR A 61 -7.86 -9.43 -9.89
C TYR A 61 -8.12 -9.22 -11.39
N PRO A 62 -7.05 -9.15 -12.21
CA PRO A 62 -7.20 -9.06 -13.66
C PRO A 62 -7.94 -10.29 -14.21
N ALA A 63 -8.66 -10.10 -15.31
CA ALA A 63 -9.18 -11.22 -16.08
C ALA A 63 -8.03 -12.07 -16.65
N ALA A 64 -8.30 -13.34 -16.93
CA ALA A 64 -7.30 -14.25 -17.49
C ALA A 64 -6.68 -13.71 -18.79
N GLU A 65 -7.46 -13.03 -19.65
CA GLU A 65 -6.91 -12.41 -20.86
C GLU A 65 -5.88 -11.31 -20.52
N ARG A 66 -6.17 -10.49 -19.50
CA ARG A 66 -5.28 -9.42 -19.06
C ARG A 66 -4.02 -9.96 -18.39
N GLU A 67 -4.13 -11.02 -17.60
CA GLU A 67 -2.95 -11.71 -17.04
C GLU A 67 -2.04 -12.22 -18.15
N LEU A 68 -2.62 -12.85 -19.17
CA LEU A 68 -1.88 -13.37 -20.31
C LEU A 68 -1.17 -12.27 -21.10
N GLU A 69 -1.83 -11.13 -21.34
CA GLU A 69 -1.21 -9.95 -21.95
C GLU A 69 -0.01 -9.45 -21.12
N ILE A 70 -0.14 -9.41 -19.79
CA ILE A 70 0.95 -8.99 -18.90
C ILE A 70 2.13 -9.93 -19.04
N VAL A 71 1.92 -11.25 -19.00
CA VAL A 71 2.99 -12.25 -19.15
C VAL A 71 3.67 -12.11 -20.52
N ARG A 72 2.90 -12.00 -21.60
CA ARG A 72 3.42 -11.82 -22.97
C ARG A 72 4.22 -10.52 -23.15
N SER A 73 3.91 -9.47 -22.39
CA SER A 73 4.64 -8.20 -22.43
C SER A 73 6.04 -8.27 -21.80
N LYS A 74 6.36 -9.34 -21.07
CA LYS A 74 7.62 -9.52 -20.36
C LYS A 74 8.48 -10.55 -21.08
N ASN A 75 9.80 -10.36 -21.10
CA ASN A 75 10.74 -11.38 -21.57
C ASN A 75 10.94 -12.44 -20.47
N THR A 76 9.94 -13.31 -20.28
CA THR A 76 9.92 -14.31 -19.21
C THR A 76 10.70 -15.58 -19.55
N GLY A 77 10.99 -15.84 -20.83
CA GLY A 77 11.57 -17.11 -21.30
C GLY A 77 10.60 -18.30 -21.24
N LEU A 78 9.33 -18.07 -20.89
CA LEU A 78 8.28 -19.08 -20.91
C LEU A 78 7.79 -19.29 -22.34
N SER A 79 7.42 -20.53 -22.68
CA SER A 79 6.79 -20.82 -23.97
C SER A 79 5.31 -20.47 -23.94
N ASP A 80 4.75 -20.10 -25.10
CA ASP A 80 3.32 -19.80 -25.23
C ASP A 80 2.41 -20.98 -24.86
N ALA A 81 2.94 -22.21 -24.86
CA ALA A 81 2.21 -23.41 -24.45
C ALA A 81 1.87 -23.45 -22.95
N LEU A 82 2.56 -22.66 -22.12
CA LEU A 82 2.23 -22.51 -20.69
C LEU A 82 1.13 -21.48 -20.45
N ALA A 83 0.65 -20.83 -21.51
CA ALA A 83 -0.28 -19.71 -21.47
C ALA A 83 -1.72 -20.11 -21.89
N THR A 84 -1.97 -21.41 -22.00
CA THR A 84 -3.26 -22.08 -22.33
C THR A 84 -3.63 -23.08 -21.26
#